data_AF-A0A3M1IJ02-F1
#
_entry.id   AF-A0A3M1IJ02-F1
#
_cell.length_a   1.000
_cell.length_b   1.000
_cell.length_c   1.000
_cell.angle_alpha   90.00
_cell.angle_beta   90.00
_cell.angle_gamma   90.00
#
_symmetry.space_group_name_H-M   'P 1'
#
loop_
_entity.id
_entity.type
_entity.pdbx_description
1 polymer ?
#
loop_
_entity_poly.entity_id
_entity_poly.type
_entity_poly.pdbx_seq_one_letter_code
_entity_poly.pdbx_strand_id
1 'polypeptide(L)'
;MLAALHAMKPGSAPILAGRRGGAGSGWLAVMPVLALAAGLQAAPLRVLLLSGRNNHDWRATTPKLRQLLEDTGRFAVTVEEHPERLTAERLAGFEVLVSNWNNFGAGDDPAADWPASVREAYTAFVRNGGGHVVVHAGGSSFPDWPAYQAVTLAWWQQGRTRHGPPHEFPVRIEDPDHPVTRGLRGFRVKDELWVMPGVRRSARVLAAGFARGDHPAGSDRWEPLALADRFGRGRCFALLLGHAAGFMDQPGFRALFTRGVEWAATGEVTLPPPPGLQANRPAELAWERTEHSVALIRGNQTLWRYNFGPGESKPSFHPVALPDGPCVTWYRPPDHPWHRGLWFSWKYINRVNYWEEDPATGASAGVTEQEPPAVELRPDHRARIRQKLTYHPAGKEPVLREERLIEVHPPGEDGTLVFDWDLTFAALTHVVLDRTPPPAGGGPGGYAGLSIRMAEALTGRSAVTTETNEVTWRRERFWGRAPGLEYRGRIGEQTLGVAILDHPDNLNAPT
;
A
#
# COMPACT_ATOMS: atom_id res chain seq x y z
N MET A 1 -9.06 -33.68 -9.41
CA MET A 1 -10.51 -33.91 -9.64
C MET A 1 -11.12 -32.61 -10.12
N LEU A 2 -12.07 -32.69 -11.06
CA LEU A 2 -12.66 -31.67 -11.94
C LEU A 2 -11.84 -31.24 -13.18
N ALA A 3 -12.52 -31.40 -14.31
CA ALA A 3 -12.08 -31.25 -15.68
C ALA A 3 -12.64 -29.95 -16.28
N ALA A 4 -11.92 -29.37 -17.23
CA ALA A 4 -12.51 -28.56 -18.30
C ALA A 4 -11.73 -28.77 -19.60
N LEU A 5 -12.44 -29.33 -20.59
CA LEU A 5 -12.02 -29.44 -21.98
C LEU A 5 -11.83 -28.05 -22.60
N HIS A 6 -10.85 -27.90 -23.51
CA HIS A 6 -11.07 -27.28 -24.81
C HIS A 6 -10.22 -27.97 -25.89
N ALA A 7 -10.86 -28.20 -27.03
CA ALA A 7 -10.43 -29.05 -28.12
C ALA A 7 -9.34 -28.42 -28.99
N MET A 8 -8.36 -29.23 -29.41
CA MET A 8 -7.47 -28.95 -30.53
C MET A 8 -7.91 -29.74 -31.77
N LYS A 9 -7.85 -29.12 -32.96
CA LYS A 9 -7.79 -29.80 -34.26
C LYS A 9 -6.54 -29.31 -35.03
N PRO A 10 -5.84 -30.20 -35.77
CA PRO A 10 -4.60 -29.88 -36.51
C PRO A 10 -4.79 -29.75 -38.03
N GLY A 11 -3.81 -29.10 -38.69
CA GLY A 11 -3.54 -29.14 -40.15
C GLY A 11 -2.97 -27.79 -40.66
N SER A 12 -1.65 -27.64 -40.90
CA SER A 12 -0.89 -27.80 -42.18
C SER A 12 -1.48 -27.00 -43.36
N ALA A 13 -0.77 -26.20 -44.19
CA ALA A 13 0.63 -26.08 -44.59
C ALA A 13 0.88 -24.68 -45.28
N PRO A 14 2.08 -24.36 -45.83
CA PRO A 14 2.64 -23.00 -45.99
C PRO A 14 2.52 -22.36 -47.39
N ILE A 15 2.84 -21.06 -47.51
CA ILE A 15 3.25 -20.42 -48.78
C ILE A 15 4.42 -19.44 -48.53
N LEU A 16 5.40 -19.50 -49.44
CA LEU A 16 6.72 -18.86 -49.47
C LEU A 16 6.74 -17.66 -50.43
N ALA A 17 7.69 -16.75 -50.18
CA ALA A 17 8.35 -15.80 -51.10
C ALA A 17 7.59 -14.51 -51.50
N GLY A 18 8.21 -13.33 -51.56
CA GLY A 18 9.60 -12.94 -51.32
C GLY A 18 9.88 -11.50 -51.75
N ARG A 19 11.18 -11.15 -51.76
CA ARG A 19 11.86 -9.93 -52.29
C ARG A 19 11.63 -8.61 -51.51
N ARG A 20 12.55 -7.63 -51.42
CA ARG A 20 14.01 -7.41 -51.58
C ARG A 20 14.21 -5.89 -51.40
N GLY A 21 15.34 -5.44 -50.85
CA GLY A 21 15.86 -4.05 -51.00
C GLY A 21 15.48 -3.11 -49.85
N GLY A 22 16.37 -2.35 -49.23
CA GLY A 22 17.80 -2.14 -49.35
C GLY A 22 18.22 -1.29 -48.13
N ALA A 23 19.33 -1.62 -47.48
CA ALA A 23 19.81 -0.89 -46.31
C ALA A 23 20.73 0.26 -46.77
N GLY A 24 20.26 1.50 -46.58
CA GLY A 24 21.09 2.69 -46.57
C GLY A 24 21.57 2.96 -45.13
N SER A 25 22.88 3.11 -44.98
CA SER A 25 23.56 3.50 -43.75
C SER A 25 23.50 5.02 -43.57
N GLY A 26 22.89 5.47 -42.47
CA GLY A 26 22.91 6.87 -42.04
C GLY A 26 22.92 6.93 -40.51
N TRP A 27 24.08 7.28 -39.94
CA TRP A 27 24.22 7.57 -38.52
C TRP A 27 23.70 8.98 -38.23
N LEU A 28 22.63 9.10 -37.45
CA LEU A 28 22.16 10.36 -36.87
C LEU A 28 22.61 10.43 -35.41
N ALA A 29 23.62 11.25 -35.14
CA ALA A 29 24.00 11.65 -33.80
C ALA A 29 22.95 12.64 -33.27
N VAL A 30 22.25 12.27 -32.19
CA VAL A 30 21.33 13.16 -31.48
C VAL A 30 22.11 13.81 -30.34
N MET A 31 22.39 15.11 -30.46
CA MET A 31 22.89 15.92 -29.35
C MET A 31 21.71 16.29 -28.41
N PRO A 32 21.86 16.17 -27.09
CA PRO A 32 20.81 16.57 -26.17
C PRO A 32 20.77 18.09 -26.05
N VAL A 33 19.66 18.69 -26.46
CA VAL A 33 19.33 20.09 -26.13
C VAL A 33 18.89 20.12 -24.66
N LEU A 34 19.75 20.62 -23.78
CA LEU A 34 19.37 21.01 -22.42
C LEU A 34 18.50 22.27 -22.50
N ALA A 35 17.18 22.10 -22.52
CA ALA A 35 16.25 23.18 -22.30
C ALA A 35 16.17 23.48 -20.79
N LEU A 36 16.77 24.59 -20.34
CA LEU A 36 16.44 25.18 -19.05
C LEU A 36 15.00 25.71 -19.11
N ALA A 37 14.05 24.96 -18.57
CA ALA A 37 12.70 25.46 -18.32
C ALA A 37 12.74 26.34 -17.05
N ALA A 38 12.87 27.65 -17.23
CA ALA A 38 12.50 28.61 -16.20
C ALA A 38 10.97 28.57 -16.06
N GLY A 39 10.47 27.89 -15.02
CA GLY A 39 9.04 27.75 -14.76
C GLY A 39 8.40 29.10 -14.43
N LEU A 40 7.50 29.58 -15.28
CA LEU A 40 6.54 30.63 -14.92
C LEU A 40 5.63 30.09 -13.82
N GLN A 41 5.74 30.62 -12.60
CA GLN A 41 4.85 30.27 -11.51
C GLN A 41 3.45 30.82 -11.82
N ALA A 42 2.45 29.93 -11.89
CA ALA A 42 1.07 30.32 -12.18
C ALA A 42 0.54 31.32 -11.15
N ALA A 43 -0.28 32.28 -11.58
CA ALA A 43 -0.89 33.26 -10.70
C ALA A 43 -1.69 32.57 -9.56
N PRO A 44 -1.72 33.15 -8.34
CA PRO A 44 -2.50 32.60 -7.24
C PRO A 44 -4.00 32.55 -7.54
N LEU A 45 -4.67 31.50 -7.07
CA LEU A 45 -6.11 31.36 -7.14
C LEU A 45 -6.78 32.34 -6.17
N ARG A 46 -7.71 33.15 -6.68
CA ARG A 46 -8.45 34.17 -5.93
C ARG A 46 -9.60 33.50 -5.18
N VAL A 47 -9.52 33.57 -3.87
CA VAL A 47 -10.50 33.00 -2.94
C VAL A 47 -11.29 34.13 -2.28
N LEU A 48 -12.61 34.02 -2.27
CA LEU A 48 -13.46 34.85 -1.41
C LEU A 48 -13.86 34.05 -0.17
N LEU A 49 -13.30 34.40 0.98
CA LEU A 49 -13.58 33.78 2.27
C LEU A 49 -14.71 34.53 2.97
N LEU A 50 -15.87 33.90 3.07
CA LEU A 50 -17.06 34.47 3.70
C LEU A 50 -16.99 34.29 5.22
N SER A 51 -17.19 35.39 5.94
CA SER A 51 -17.08 35.52 7.39
C SER A 51 -18.06 36.60 7.89
N GLY A 52 -17.89 37.07 9.12
CA GLY A 52 -18.71 38.13 9.75
C GLY A 52 -19.81 37.61 10.68
N ARG A 53 -20.19 36.33 10.55
CA ARG A 53 -21.13 35.65 11.45
C ARG A 53 -20.94 34.14 11.45
N ASN A 54 -20.88 33.55 12.63
CA ASN A 54 -20.89 32.11 12.83
C ASN A 54 -21.23 31.85 14.31
N ASN A 55 -21.91 30.76 14.63
CA ASN A 55 -22.10 30.32 16.02
C ASN A 55 -20.79 29.82 16.69
N HIS A 56 -19.71 29.63 15.91
CA HIS A 56 -18.35 29.39 16.40
C HIS A 56 -17.51 30.68 16.41
N ASP A 57 -16.32 30.63 17.00
CA ASP A 57 -15.38 31.76 17.05
C ASP A 57 -14.74 32.07 15.69
N TRP A 58 -15.54 32.68 14.81
CA TRP A 58 -15.12 33.06 13.46
C TRP A 58 -14.01 34.12 13.44
N ARG A 59 -13.88 34.92 14.50
CA ARG A 59 -12.81 35.91 14.64
C ARG A 59 -11.44 35.23 14.78
N ALA A 60 -11.40 34.04 15.38
CA ALA A 60 -10.20 33.20 15.42
C ALA A 60 -10.06 32.30 14.19
N THR A 61 -11.15 31.67 13.71
CA THR A 61 -11.04 30.71 12.59
C THR A 61 -10.83 31.37 11.24
N THR A 62 -11.37 32.57 10.99
CA THR A 62 -11.22 33.25 9.69
C THR A 62 -9.77 33.61 9.37
N PRO A 63 -9.01 34.27 10.27
CA PRO A 63 -7.58 34.51 10.04
C PRO A 63 -6.78 33.21 9.87
N LYS A 64 -7.15 32.15 10.61
CA LYS A 64 -6.49 30.85 10.50
C LYS A 64 -6.73 30.19 9.13
N LEU A 65 -7.97 30.16 8.64
CA LEU A 65 -8.29 29.62 7.31
C LEU A 65 -7.59 30.40 6.20
N ARG A 66 -7.57 31.74 6.31
CA ARG A 66 -6.81 32.60 5.40
C ARG A 66 -5.32 32.24 5.41
N GLN A 67 -4.70 32.18 6.59
CA GLN A 67 -3.30 31.82 6.75
C GLN A 67 -2.98 30.47 6.10
N LEU A 68 -3.78 29.43 6.37
CA LEU A 68 -3.55 28.09 5.82
C LEU A 68 -3.57 28.06 4.29
N LEU A 69 -4.35 28.91 3.63
CA LEU A 69 -4.36 29.04 2.18
C LEU A 69 -3.16 29.86 1.70
N GLU A 70 -2.91 31.04 2.27
CA GLU A 70 -1.81 31.93 1.84
C GLU A 70 -0.43 31.29 2.06
N ASP A 71 -0.23 30.52 3.14
CA ASP A 71 1.04 29.81 3.46
C ASP A 71 1.43 28.78 2.37
N THR A 72 0.49 28.34 1.53
CA THR A 72 0.79 27.44 0.40
C THR A 72 1.43 28.16 -0.79
N GLY A 73 1.33 29.49 -0.85
CA GLY A 73 1.68 30.29 -2.03
C GLY A 73 0.75 30.08 -3.24
N ARG A 74 -0.31 29.26 -3.11
CA ARG A 74 -1.24 28.91 -4.20
C ARG A 74 -2.47 29.81 -4.28
N PHE A 75 -2.78 30.55 -3.23
CA PHE A 75 -4.02 31.30 -3.09
C PHE A 75 -3.78 32.76 -2.72
N ALA A 76 -4.64 33.64 -3.23
CA ALA A 76 -4.80 35.01 -2.77
C ALA A 76 -6.20 35.13 -2.15
N VAL A 77 -6.26 35.38 -0.85
CA VAL A 77 -7.52 35.34 -0.09
C VAL A 77 -8.04 36.76 0.19
N THR A 78 -9.28 37.02 -0.21
CA THR A 78 -10.05 38.20 0.20
C THR A 78 -11.11 37.77 1.20
N VAL A 79 -11.20 38.46 2.34
CA VAL A 79 -12.25 38.20 3.34
C VAL A 79 -13.44 39.12 3.06
N GLU A 80 -14.65 38.55 3.13
CA GLU A 80 -15.92 39.27 3.08
C GLU A 80 -16.70 39.02 4.38
N GLU A 81 -16.92 40.07 5.18
CA GLU A 81 -17.66 39.99 6.44
C GLU A 81 -19.14 40.36 6.30
N HIS A 82 -19.55 40.86 5.13
CA HIS A 82 -20.92 41.25 4.83
C HIS A 82 -21.47 40.49 3.61
N PRO A 83 -21.55 39.14 3.67
CA PRO A 83 -21.99 38.35 2.52
C PRO A 83 -23.44 38.64 2.10
N GLU A 84 -24.26 39.25 2.96
CA GLU A 84 -25.60 39.74 2.63
C GLU A 84 -25.61 40.90 1.62
N ARG A 85 -24.44 41.41 1.22
CA ARG A 85 -24.25 42.49 0.24
C ARG A 85 -23.58 42.03 -1.06
N LEU A 86 -23.38 40.73 -1.23
CA LEU A 86 -22.70 40.19 -2.42
C LEU A 86 -23.49 40.45 -3.69
N THR A 87 -22.77 40.79 -4.77
CA THR A 87 -23.33 40.93 -6.12
C THR A 87 -22.63 40.00 -7.09
N ALA A 88 -23.25 39.73 -8.24
CA ALA A 88 -22.66 38.90 -9.28
C ALA A 88 -21.32 39.47 -9.79
N GLU A 89 -21.21 40.80 -9.89
CA GLU A 89 -20.01 41.50 -10.32
C GLU A 89 -18.86 41.29 -9.33
N ARG A 90 -19.15 41.32 -8.02
CA ARG A 90 -18.16 41.03 -6.99
C ARG A 90 -17.67 39.58 -7.08
N LEU A 91 -18.58 38.63 -7.27
CA LEU A 91 -18.26 37.20 -7.34
C LEU A 91 -17.45 36.82 -8.59
N ALA A 92 -17.65 37.51 -9.71
CA ALA A 92 -16.93 37.25 -10.97
C ALA A 92 -15.39 37.38 -10.85
N GLY A 93 -14.90 38.06 -9.82
CA GLY A 93 -13.48 38.23 -9.52
C GLY A 93 -12.83 37.05 -8.79
N PHE A 94 -13.52 35.93 -8.58
CA PHE A 94 -13.01 34.82 -7.76
C PHE A 94 -13.20 33.47 -8.44
N GLU A 95 -12.28 32.54 -8.20
CA GLU A 95 -12.39 31.16 -8.69
C GLU A 95 -13.19 30.27 -7.73
N VAL A 96 -13.17 30.58 -6.42
CA VAL A 96 -13.81 29.77 -5.38
C VAL A 96 -14.29 30.61 -4.20
N LEU A 97 -15.46 30.27 -3.68
CA LEU A 97 -15.96 30.76 -2.41
C LEU A 97 -15.62 29.76 -1.30
N VAL A 98 -15.12 30.25 -0.17
CA VAL A 98 -14.95 29.46 1.05
C VAL A 98 -15.89 30.02 2.09
N SER A 99 -16.86 29.25 2.56
CA SER A 99 -17.80 29.67 3.59
C SER A 99 -17.35 29.22 4.98
N ASN A 100 -17.01 30.21 5.81
CA ASN A 100 -16.89 30.11 7.27
C ASN A 100 -18.02 30.91 7.95
N TRP A 101 -19.18 31.01 7.29
CA TRP A 101 -20.30 31.82 7.72
C TRP A 101 -21.55 30.97 7.96
N ASN A 102 -22.33 31.29 8.99
CA ASN A 102 -23.68 30.76 9.13
C ASN A 102 -24.64 31.71 9.86
N ASN A 103 -25.94 31.46 9.69
CA ASN A 103 -27.03 32.11 10.42
C ASN A 103 -27.59 31.26 11.58
N PHE A 104 -26.86 30.25 12.05
CA PHE A 104 -27.35 29.37 13.10
C PHE A 104 -27.48 30.14 14.43
N GLY A 105 -28.64 30.04 15.08
CA GLY A 105 -28.91 30.76 16.33
C GLY A 105 -29.08 32.28 16.18
N ALA A 106 -29.34 32.78 14.97
CA ALA A 106 -29.39 34.21 14.69
C ALA A 106 -30.62 34.98 15.23
N GLY A 107 -31.70 34.30 15.60
CA GLY A 107 -32.95 34.96 15.97
C GLY A 107 -33.48 35.84 14.83
N ASP A 108 -33.93 37.06 15.15
CA ASP A 108 -34.54 38.01 14.22
C ASP A 108 -33.54 38.98 13.55
N ASP A 109 -32.25 38.65 13.54
CA ASP A 109 -31.23 39.52 12.96
C ASP A 109 -31.39 39.63 11.41
N PRO A 110 -31.61 40.83 10.85
CA PRO A 110 -31.79 40.99 9.41
C PRO A 110 -30.60 40.57 8.56
N ALA A 111 -29.37 40.60 9.09
CA ALA A 111 -28.18 40.12 8.38
C ALA A 111 -28.11 38.58 8.32
N ALA A 112 -29.02 37.89 9.01
CA ALA A 112 -29.13 36.43 9.02
C ALA A 112 -29.88 35.87 7.81
N ASP A 113 -30.67 36.70 7.11
CA ASP A 113 -31.46 36.28 5.96
C ASP A 113 -31.02 37.02 4.69
N TRP A 114 -30.32 36.31 3.80
CA TRP A 114 -29.78 36.93 2.60
C TRP A 114 -30.88 37.29 1.60
N PRO A 115 -30.85 38.51 1.02
CA PRO A 115 -31.80 38.92 0.00
C PRO A 115 -31.86 37.95 -1.19
N ALA A 116 -33.02 37.85 -1.85
CA ALA A 116 -33.20 36.96 -3.00
C ALA A 116 -32.17 37.20 -4.13
N SER A 117 -31.74 38.45 -4.34
CA SER A 117 -30.68 38.79 -5.29
C SER A 117 -29.33 38.18 -4.94
N VAL A 118 -28.97 38.18 -3.65
CA VAL A 118 -27.75 37.56 -3.13
C VAL A 118 -27.83 36.05 -3.26
N ARG A 119 -28.98 35.46 -2.90
CA ARG A 119 -29.22 34.02 -3.04
C ARG A 119 -29.04 33.57 -4.50
N GLU A 120 -29.59 34.30 -5.47
CA GLU A 120 -29.40 33.99 -6.89
C GLU A 120 -27.95 34.20 -7.32
N ALA A 121 -27.30 35.32 -6.98
CA ALA A 121 -25.90 35.56 -7.34
C ALA A 121 -24.96 34.46 -6.83
N TYR A 122 -25.17 34.02 -5.58
CA TYR A 122 -24.41 32.95 -4.94
C TYR A 122 -24.56 31.61 -5.67
N THR A 123 -25.80 31.20 -5.91
CA THR A 123 -26.05 29.90 -6.56
C THR A 123 -25.70 29.93 -8.05
N ALA A 124 -25.90 31.05 -8.73
CA ALA A 124 -25.50 31.24 -10.12
C ALA A 124 -23.98 31.17 -10.30
N PHE A 125 -23.19 31.76 -9.39
CA PHE A 125 -21.73 31.66 -9.41
C PHE A 125 -21.28 30.19 -9.45
N VAL A 126 -21.77 29.38 -8.51
CA VAL A 126 -21.42 27.95 -8.44
C VAL A 126 -21.99 27.19 -9.65
N ARG A 127 -23.27 27.38 -9.97
CA ARG A 127 -23.93 26.74 -11.13
C ARG A 127 -23.15 26.97 -12.43
N ASN A 128 -22.53 28.13 -12.58
CA ASN A 128 -21.81 28.54 -13.78
C ASN A 128 -20.34 28.11 -13.82
N GLY A 129 -19.80 27.48 -12.78
CA GLY A 129 -18.44 26.92 -12.78
C GLY A 129 -17.54 27.39 -11.65
N GLY A 130 -18.00 28.36 -10.85
CA GLY A 130 -17.30 28.76 -9.64
C GLY A 130 -17.21 27.63 -8.63
N GLY A 131 -16.09 27.55 -7.92
CA GLY A 131 -15.89 26.58 -6.84
C GLY A 131 -16.63 27.01 -5.56
N HIS A 132 -17.05 26.04 -4.76
CA HIS A 132 -17.59 26.30 -3.43
C HIS A 132 -16.99 25.34 -2.41
N VAL A 133 -16.53 25.88 -1.29
CA VAL A 133 -16.05 25.12 -0.14
C VAL A 133 -16.79 25.56 1.10
N VAL A 134 -17.18 24.62 1.93
CA VAL A 134 -17.72 24.90 3.26
C VAL A 134 -16.90 24.23 4.34
N VAL A 135 -16.67 24.95 5.44
CA VAL A 135 -15.91 24.47 6.60
C VAL A 135 -16.80 24.40 7.83
N HIS A 136 -16.80 23.25 8.48
CA HIS A 136 -17.53 22.96 9.71
C HIS A 136 -18.99 23.46 9.65
N ALA A 137 -19.36 24.39 10.54
CA ALA A 137 -20.72 24.91 10.66
C ALA A 137 -21.14 25.86 9.53
N GLY A 138 -20.27 26.17 8.56
CA GLY A 138 -20.64 27.02 7.42
C GLY A 138 -21.79 26.45 6.57
N GLY A 139 -22.03 25.14 6.65
CA GLY A 139 -23.11 24.46 5.92
C GLY A 139 -24.48 24.61 6.57
N SER A 140 -24.52 25.13 7.80
CA SER A 140 -25.70 25.15 8.68
C SER A 140 -26.48 26.45 8.54
N SER A 141 -27.01 26.73 7.36
CA SER A 141 -27.83 27.92 7.11
C SER A 141 -28.99 27.64 6.17
N PHE A 142 -29.97 28.55 6.20
CA PHE A 142 -31.07 28.63 5.23
C PHE A 142 -31.80 27.29 5.00
N PRO A 143 -32.48 26.73 6.02
CA PRO A 143 -33.20 25.46 5.89
C PRO A 143 -34.32 25.51 4.82
N ASP A 144 -34.83 26.70 4.51
CA ASP A 144 -35.81 27.01 3.47
C ASP A 144 -35.23 27.08 2.05
N TRP A 145 -33.90 26.94 1.89
CA TRP A 145 -33.20 27.13 0.62
C TRP A 145 -32.51 25.84 0.14
N PRO A 146 -33.24 24.94 -0.57
CA PRO A 146 -32.69 23.67 -1.04
C PRO A 146 -31.42 23.78 -1.90
N ALA A 147 -31.30 24.86 -2.69
CA ALA A 147 -30.10 25.08 -3.49
C ALA A 147 -28.86 25.38 -2.63
N TYR A 148 -29.01 25.99 -1.45
CA TYR A 148 -27.91 26.16 -0.51
C TYR A 148 -27.40 24.82 0.00
N GLN A 149 -28.31 23.94 0.45
CA GLN A 149 -27.96 22.58 0.88
C GLN A 149 -27.30 21.77 -0.24
N ALA A 150 -27.75 21.97 -1.49
CA ALA A 150 -27.14 21.32 -2.65
C ALA A 150 -25.70 21.79 -2.92
N VAL A 151 -25.39 23.06 -2.62
CA VAL A 151 -24.08 23.67 -2.79
C VAL A 151 -23.14 23.35 -1.61
N THR A 152 -23.65 23.26 -0.38
CA THR A 152 -22.86 22.95 0.82
C THR A 152 -22.60 21.47 1.03
N LEU A 153 -23.38 20.58 0.39
CA LEU A 153 -23.27 19.11 0.43
C LEU A 153 -23.57 18.45 1.78
N ALA A 154 -23.22 19.10 2.89
CA ALA A 154 -23.52 18.64 4.22
C ALA A 154 -23.93 19.82 5.11
N TRP A 155 -24.84 19.57 6.05
CA TRP A 155 -25.40 20.60 6.93
C TRP A 155 -25.84 20.00 8.27
N TRP A 156 -26.05 20.89 9.24
CA TRP A 156 -26.70 20.53 10.50
C TRP A 156 -28.19 20.22 10.28
N GLN A 157 -28.56 18.95 10.32
CA GLN A 157 -29.95 18.54 10.20
C GLN A 157 -30.62 18.55 11.57
N GLN A 158 -31.50 19.54 11.80
CA GLN A 158 -32.26 19.69 13.04
C GLN A 158 -32.95 18.39 13.45
N GLY A 159 -32.85 18.04 14.74
CA GLY A 159 -33.41 16.81 15.31
C GLY A 159 -32.70 15.51 14.92
N ARG A 160 -31.63 15.57 14.11
CA ARG A 160 -30.89 14.38 13.64
C ARG A 160 -29.40 14.47 13.93
N THR A 161 -28.76 15.54 13.48
CA THR A 161 -27.33 15.77 13.65
C THR A 161 -27.05 16.06 15.12
N ARG A 162 -25.98 15.46 15.65
CA ARG A 162 -25.55 15.61 17.04
C ARG A 162 -24.02 15.54 17.11
N HIS A 163 -23.44 15.99 18.21
CA HIS A 163 -22.01 15.82 18.50
C HIS A 163 -21.79 15.75 20.02
N GLY A 164 -20.65 15.21 20.42
CA GLY A 164 -20.13 15.33 21.78
C GLY A 164 -19.09 16.45 21.88
N PRO A 165 -18.38 16.58 23.01
CA PRO A 165 -17.24 17.49 23.11
C PRO A 165 -16.12 17.12 22.12
N PRO A 166 -15.22 18.07 21.77
CA PRO A 166 -14.06 17.76 20.92
C PRO A 166 -13.16 16.67 21.51
N HIS A 167 -12.79 15.68 20.69
CA HIS A 167 -11.99 14.52 21.11
C HIS A 167 -11.11 14.02 19.95
N GLU A 168 -10.20 13.09 20.26
CA GLU A 168 -9.38 12.43 19.24
C GLU A 168 -10.09 11.23 18.62
N PHE A 169 -10.12 11.17 17.28
CA PHE A 169 -10.68 10.05 16.53
C PHE A 169 -9.84 9.74 15.28
N PRO A 170 -9.86 8.49 14.79
CA PRO A 170 -9.24 8.14 13.52
C PRO A 170 -10.11 8.62 12.35
N VAL A 171 -9.44 9.01 11.28
CA VAL A 171 -9.98 9.38 9.97
C VAL A 171 -9.50 8.38 8.93
N ARG A 172 -10.44 7.81 8.18
CA ARG A 172 -10.17 6.92 7.05
C ARG A 172 -10.41 7.68 5.74
N ILE A 173 -9.57 7.42 4.75
CA ILE A 173 -9.79 7.88 3.38
C ILE A 173 -10.70 6.85 2.70
N GLU A 174 -11.90 7.28 2.32
CA GLU A 174 -12.92 6.43 1.67
C GLU A 174 -12.69 6.33 0.16
N ASP A 175 -12.06 7.36 -0.42
CA ASP A 175 -11.84 7.48 -1.85
C ASP A 175 -10.41 7.91 -2.13
N PRO A 176 -9.46 6.97 -2.26
CA PRO A 176 -8.04 7.30 -2.45
C PRO A 176 -7.70 7.83 -3.85
N ASP A 177 -8.64 7.79 -4.81
CA ASP A 177 -8.39 8.19 -6.21
C ASP A 177 -8.79 9.63 -6.50
N HIS A 178 -9.69 10.21 -5.71
CA HIS A 178 -10.12 11.59 -5.89
C HIS A 178 -8.97 12.59 -5.72
N PRO A 179 -8.83 13.64 -6.56
CA PRO A 179 -7.69 14.55 -6.49
C PRO A 179 -7.39 15.11 -5.10
N VAL A 180 -8.44 15.44 -4.33
CA VAL A 180 -8.32 15.93 -2.94
C VAL A 180 -7.62 14.94 -2.02
N THR A 181 -7.91 13.64 -2.13
CA THR A 181 -7.44 12.59 -1.23
C THR A 181 -6.33 11.73 -1.81
N ARG A 182 -6.02 11.89 -3.10
CA ARG A 182 -4.99 11.15 -3.80
C ARG A 182 -3.62 11.28 -3.14
N GLY A 183 -3.10 10.14 -2.69
CA GLY A 183 -1.83 10.07 -1.99
C GLY A 183 -1.91 10.41 -0.49
N LEU A 184 -3.10 10.51 0.12
CA LEU A 184 -3.26 10.62 1.57
C LEU A 184 -3.52 9.25 2.21
N ARG A 185 -2.83 8.93 3.32
CA ARG A 185 -3.23 7.85 4.23
C ARG A 185 -4.26 8.35 5.25
N GLY A 186 -4.96 7.41 5.89
CA GLY A 186 -5.72 7.70 7.11
C GLY A 186 -4.84 8.25 8.23
N PHE A 187 -5.43 9.06 9.10
CA PHE A 187 -4.74 9.79 10.18
C PHE A 187 -5.60 9.92 11.43
N ARG A 188 -5.04 10.44 12.52
CA ARG A 188 -5.80 10.81 13.73
C ARG A 188 -5.88 12.32 13.83
N VAL A 189 -6.99 12.82 14.37
CA VAL A 189 -7.25 14.25 14.55
C VAL A 189 -8.03 14.47 15.84
N LYS A 190 -7.81 15.62 16.49
CA LYS A 190 -8.67 16.13 17.56
C LYS A 190 -9.62 17.20 17.01
N ASP A 191 -10.93 16.99 17.10
CA ASP A 191 -11.94 17.97 16.68
C ASP A 191 -13.33 17.61 17.25
N GLU A 192 -14.35 18.40 16.93
CA GLU A 192 -15.76 18.05 17.11
C GLU A 192 -16.27 17.21 15.93
N LEU A 193 -16.60 15.93 16.17
CA LEU A 193 -17.14 15.04 15.15
C LEU A 193 -18.68 15.13 15.10
N TRP A 194 -19.22 15.59 13.97
CA TRP A 194 -20.66 15.52 13.72
C TRP A 194 -21.10 14.09 13.43
N VAL A 195 -22.16 13.66 14.09
CA VAL A 195 -22.77 12.33 13.96
C VAL A 195 -24.12 12.48 13.27
N MET A 196 -24.33 11.70 12.20
CA MET A 196 -25.49 11.80 11.32
C MET A 196 -25.74 13.21 10.76
N PRO A 197 -24.75 13.84 10.10
CA PRO A 197 -24.99 15.07 9.37
C PRO A 197 -26.07 14.88 8.30
N GLY A 198 -26.79 15.95 7.97
CA GLY A 198 -27.50 16.00 6.70
C GLY A 198 -26.48 15.94 5.58
N VAL A 199 -26.67 15.07 4.60
CA VAL A 199 -25.77 14.88 3.47
C VAL A 199 -26.58 14.81 2.19
N ARG A 200 -26.14 15.55 1.17
CA ARG A 200 -26.72 15.49 -0.17
C ARG A 200 -26.54 14.07 -0.72
N ARG A 201 -27.63 13.47 -1.20
CA ARG A 201 -27.65 12.06 -1.63
C ARG A 201 -26.61 11.71 -2.71
N SER A 202 -26.28 12.65 -3.59
CA SER A 202 -25.28 12.46 -4.66
C SER A 202 -23.83 12.73 -4.24
N ALA A 203 -23.61 13.27 -3.03
CA ALA A 203 -22.26 13.65 -2.60
C ALA A 203 -21.40 12.41 -2.38
N ARG A 204 -20.20 12.44 -2.93
CA ARG A 204 -19.18 11.42 -2.73
C ARG A 204 -18.47 11.69 -1.40
N VAL A 205 -18.46 10.71 -0.50
CA VAL A 205 -17.68 10.79 0.75
C VAL A 205 -16.23 10.47 0.42
N LEU A 206 -15.33 11.41 0.72
CA LEU A 206 -13.89 11.28 0.46
C LEU A 206 -13.13 10.80 1.70
N ALA A 207 -13.58 11.20 2.88
CA ALA A 207 -13.04 10.77 4.16
C ALA A 207 -14.14 10.69 5.22
N ALA A 208 -13.96 9.80 6.19
CA ALA A 208 -14.90 9.58 7.30
C ALA A 208 -14.14 9.51 8.64
N GLY A 209 -14.78 9.97 9.72
CA GLY A 209 -14.28 9.88 11.10
C GLY A 209 -15.03 8.82 11.89
N PHE A 210 -14.33 8.03 12.73
CA PHE A 210 -14.98 6.99 13.54
C PHE A 210 -15.57 7.57 14.83
N ALA A 211 -16.90 7.53 14.94
CA ALA A 211 -17.65 8.02 16.10
C ALA A 211 -17.85 6.91 17.14
N ARG A 212 -16.86 6.71 18.02
CA ARG A 212 -16.90 5.68 19.07
C ARG A 212 -18.16 5.77 19.93
N GLY A 213 -18.83 4.65 20.18
CA GLY A 213 -20.08 4.57 20.95
C GLY A 213 -19.92 4.92 22.43
N ASP A 214 -18.71 4.83 22.98
CA ASP A 214 -18.40 5.24 24.35
C ASP A 214 -18.13 6.75 24.52
N HIS A 215 -18.11 7.51 23.43
CA HIS A 215 -18.04 8.96 23.46
C HIS A 215 -19.46 9.58 23.43
N PRO A 216 -19.73 10.71 24.11
CA PRO A 216 -21.01 11.41 23.99
C PRO A 216 -21.43 11.62 22.53
N ALA A 217 -22.69 11.32 22.24
CA ALA A 217 -23.30 11.36 20.90
C ALA A 217 -22.74 10.36 19.86
N GLY A 218 -21.87 9.43 20.26
CA GLY A 218 -21.30 8.38 19.40
C GLY A 218 -22.33 7.54 18.64
N SER A 219 -21.87 6.82 17.62
CA SER A 219 -22.72 5.93 16.81
C SER A 219 -22.11 4.55 16.54
N ASP A 220 -20.85 4.31 16.92
CA ASP A 220 -20.03 3.16 16.51
C ASP A 220 -19.95 2.99 14.98
N ARG A 221 -19.97 4.12 14.26
CA ARG A 221 -19.88 4.14 12.80
C ARG A 221 -18.84 5.15 12.30
N TRP A 222 -18.45 4.95 11.05
CA TRP A 222 -17.73 5.93 10.27
C TRP A 222 -18.72 6.99 9.75
N GLU A 223 -18.61 8.21 10.25
CA GLU A 223 -19.46 9.34 9.87
C GLU A 223 -18.75 10.18 8.78
N PRO A 224 -19.48 10.67 7.75
CA PRO A 224 -18.90 11.49 6.69
C PRO A 224 -18.20 12.72 7.25
N LEU A 225 -17.02 13.04 6.71
CA LEU A 225 -16.18 14.14 7.19
C LEU A 225 -15.73 15.08 6.08
N ALA A 226 -15.32 14.53 4.93
CA ALA A 226 -15.00 15.29 3.73
C ALA A 226 -15.86 14.79 2.57
N LEU A 227 -16.53 15.69 1.86
CA LEU A 227 -17.45 15.35 0.78
C LEU A 227 -17.20 16.21 -0.46
N ALA A 228 -17.46 15.64 -1.64
CA ALA A 228 -17.37 16.34 -2.91
C ALA A 228 -18.55 16.01 -3.82
N ASP A 229 -19.01 17.00 -4.58
CA ASP A 229 -20.03 16.85 -5.62
C ASP A 229 -19.98 18.04 -6.59
N ARG A 230 -20.91 18.10 -7.54
CA ARG A 230 -21.13 19.22 -8.44
C ARG A 230 -22.49 19.88 -8.22
N PHE A 231 -22.54 21.18 -8.47
CA PHE A 231 -23.78 21.94 -8.62
C PHE A 231 -23.70 22.73 -9.93
N GLY A 232 -24.48 22.32 -10.93
CA GLY A 232 -24.26 22.76 -12.31
C GLY A 232 -22.86 22.40 -12.78
N ARG A 233 -22.11 23.39 -13.27
CA ARG A 233 -20.70 23.22 -13.68
C ARG A 233 -19.70 23.36 -12.52
N GLY A 234 -20.11 23.96 -11.40
CA GLY A 234 -19.26 24.19 -10.25
C GLY A 234 -18.96 22.93 -9.46
N ARG A 235 -17.84 22.98 -8.74
CA ARG A 235 -17.37 21.92 -7.84
C ARG A 235 -17.59 22.36 -6.41
N CYS A 236 -18.25 21.52 -5.64
CA CYS A 236 -18.58 21.75 -4.24
C CYS A 236 -17.76 20.80 -3.37
N PHE A 237 -17.13 21.31 -2.32
CA PHE A 237 -16.41 20.53 -1.33
C PHE A 237 -16.88 20.92 0.08
N ALA A 238 -17.09 19.92 0.93
CA ALA A 238 -17.46 20.12 2.32
C ALA A 238 -16.43 19.46 3.22
N LEU A 239 -15.94 20.19 4.22
CA LEU A 239 -15.10 19.66 5.28
C LEU A 239 -15.77 19.93 6.62
N LEU A 240 -16.23 18.88 7.30
CA LEU A 240 -16.94 19.01 8.58
C LEU A 240 -16.01 19.16 9.79
N LEU A 241 -14.70 19.02 9.59
CA LEU A 241 -13.70 19.46 10.57
C LEU A 241 -13.60 20.99 10.63
N GLY A 242 -13.02 21.50 11.72
CA GLY A 242 -12.69 22.92 11.88
C GLY A 242 -13.48 23.64 12.97
N HIS A 243 -13.83 22.98 14.08
CA HIS A 243 -14.63 23.59 15.14
C HIS A 243 -13.96 24.84 15.75
N ALA A 244 -12.63 24.83 15.91
CA ALA A 244 -11.86 25.91 16.49
C ALA A 244 -10.50 26.07 15.81
N ALA A 245 -9.93 27.28 15.85
CA ALA A 245 -8.67 27.61 15.17
C ALA A 245 -7.50 26.70 15.60
N GLY A 246 -7.46 26.28 16.87
CA GLY A 246 -6.43 25.37 17.38
C GLY A 246 -6.47 23.96 16.78
N PHE A 247 -7.62 23.50 16.28
CA PHE A 247 -7.72 22.20 15.60
C PHE A 247 -7.28 22.26 14.14
N MET A 248 -7.29 23.44 13.53
CA MET A 248 -6.97 23.65 12.11
C MET A 248 -5.47 23.54 11.80
N ASP A 249 -4.60 23.59 12.81
CA ASP A 249 -3.15 23.44 12.62
C ASP A 249 -2.71 21.99 12.36
N GLN A 250 -3.58 21.02 12.59
CA GLN A 250 -3.27 19.60 12.42
C GLN A 250 -3.06 19.25 10.93
N PRO A 251 -2.04 18.44 10.58
CA PRO A 251 -1.70 18.13 9.18
C PRO A 251 -2.88 17.61 8.35
N GLY A 252 -3.76 16.81 8.97
CA GLY A 252 -4.93 16.24 8.30
C GLY A 252 -5.97 17.27 7.89
N PHE A 253 -6.25 18.24 8.79
CA PHE A 253 -7.12 19.37 8.47
C PHE A 253 -6.52 20.21 7.34
N ARG A 254 -5.24 20.63 7.51
CA ARG A 254 -4.54 21.45 6.52
C ARG A 254 -4.55 20.81 5.13
N ALA A 255 -4.27 19.51 5.05
CA ALA A 255 -4.26 18.76 3.79
C ALA A 255 -5.63 18.76 3.12
N LEU A 256 -6.68 18.32 3.83
CA LEU A 256 -8.02 18.23 3.24
C LEU A 256 -8.59 19.60 2.86
N PHE A 257 -8.38 20.62 3.70
CA PHE A 257 -8.87 21.97 3.46
C PHE A 257 -8.22 22.60 2.22
N THR A 258 -6.89 22.72 2.21
CA THR A 258 -6.18 23.42 1.12
C THR A 258 -6.34 22.71 -0.22
N ARG A 259 -6.26 21.36 -0.24
CA ARG A 259 -6.47 20.55 -1.44
C ARG A 259 -7.93 20.57 -1.90
N GLY A 260 -8.88 20.62 -0.97
CA GLY A 260 -10.30 20.80 -1.25
C GLY A 260 -10.61 22.13 -1.93
N VAL A 261 -9.99 23.23 -1.46
CA VAL A 261 -10.12 24.56 -2.08
C VAL A 261 -9.49 24.60 -3.47
N GLU A 262 -8.29 24.01 -3.65
CA GLU A 262 -7.65 23.93 -4.97
C GLU A 262 -8.51 23.14 -5.98
N TRP A 263 -9.04 22.00 -5.55
CA TRP A 263 -9.90 21.16 -6.38
C TRP A 263 -11.22 21.85 -6.72
N ALA A 264 -11.85 22.53 -5.76
CA ALA A 264 -13.08 23.28 -6.03
C ALA A 264 -12.83 24.38 -7.07
N ALA A 265 -11.72 25.10 -6.97
CA ALA A 265 -11.33 26.15 -7.90
C ALA A 265 -10.96 25.64 -9.30
N THR A 266 -10.26 24.50 -9.40
CA THR A 266 -9.59 24.10 -10.67
C THR A 266 -10.01 22.75 -11.23
N GLY A 267 -10.51 21.85 -10.39
CA GLY A 267 -10.73 20.44 -10.71
C GLY A 267 -9.50 19.55 -10.50
N GLU A 268 -8.33 20.14 -10.24
CA GLU A 268 -7.06 19.45 -10.01
C GLU A 268 -6.51 19.75 -8.61
N VAL A 269 -5.53 18.96 -8.18
CA VAL A 269 -4.76 19.22 -6.96
C VAL A 269 -3.28 19.06 -7.28
N THR A 270 -2.53 20.13 -7.08
CA THR A 270 -1.08 20.20 -7.24
C THR A 270 -0.35 20.22 -5.91
N LEU A 271 -1.03 20.59 -4.83
CA LEU A 271 -0.48 20.56 -3.47
C LEU A 271 -0.18 19.11 -3.05
N PRO A 272 1.07 18.77 -2.65
CA PRO A 272 1.42 17.40 -2.27
C PRO A 272 0.78 17.00 -0.93
N PRO A 273 0.63 15.70 -0.64
CA PRO A 273 0.34 15.22 0.70
C PRO A 273 1.43 15.71 1.68
N PRO A 274 1.09 16.24 2.87
CA PRO A 274 2.11 16.68 3.81
C PRO A 274 2.91 15.50 4.39
N PRO A 275 4.17 15.72 4.81
CA PRO A 275 4.97 14.72 5.52
C PRO A 275 4.21 14.00 6.62
N GLY A 276 4.30 12.66 6.64
CA GLY A 276 3.61 11.80 7.59
C GLY A 276 2.17 11.44 7.20
N LEU A 277 1.59 12.10 6.19
CA LEU A 277 0.27 11.77 5.64
C LEU A 277 0.31 11.21 4.22
N GLN A 278 1.50 10.99 3.65
CA GLN A 278 1.61 10.27 2.37
C GLN A 278 1.01 8.86 2.51
N ALA A 279 0.10 8.50 1.61
CA ALA A 279 -0.27 7.12 1.39
C ALA A 279 0.97 6.34 0.97
N ASN A 280 1.19 5.21 1.60
CA ASN A 280 1.94 4.14 0.95
C ASN A 280 1.06 3.73 -0.24
N ARG A 281 1.26 4.31 -1.44
CA ARG A 281 0.79 3.63 -2.65
C ARG A 281 1.36 2.21 -2.57
N PRO A 282 0.64 1.15 -2.98
CA PRO A 282 1.29 -0.13 -3.21
C PRO A 282 2.46 0.18 -4.13
N ALA A 283 3.68 0.04 -3.61
CA ALA A 283 4.83 0.39 -4.39
C ALA A 283 4.81 -0.54 -5.60
N GLU A 284 5.11 0.00 -6.78
CA GLU A 284 5.00 -0.76 -8.02
C GLU A 284 5.87 -2.01 -7.90
N LEU A 285 5.30 -3.16 -8.28
CA LEU A 285 6.04 -4.41 -8.34
C LEU A 285 6.90 -4.40 -9.61
N ALA A 286 8.19 -4.63 -9.44
CA ALA A 286 9.14 -4.65 -10.54
C ALA A 286 10.03 -5.89 -10.47
N TRP A 287 10.37 -6.43 -11.63
CA TRP A 287 11.36 -7.49 -11.75
C TRP A 287 12.77 -6.90 -11.74
N GLU A 288 13.66 -7.50 -10.96
CA GLU A 288 15.10 -7.29 -11.06
C GLU A 288 15.77 -8.60 -11.47
N ARG A 289 16.60 -8.57 -12.51
CA ARG A 289 17.34 -9.74 -12.99
C ARG A 289 18.79 -9.39 -13.24
N THR A 290 19.68 -10.23 -12.75
CA THR A 290 21.11 -10.19 -13.03
C THR A 290 21.55 -11.51 -13.64
N GLU A 291 22.84 -11.64 -13.97
CA GLU A 291 23.44 -12.92 -14.39
C GLU A 291 23.34 -14.00 -13.30
N HIS A 292 23.16 -13.59 -12.04
CA HIS A 292 23.32 -14.46 -10.87
C HIS A 292 22.10 -14.50 -9.95
N SER A 293 21.06 -13.73 -10.25
CA SER A 293 19.85 -13.68 -9.43
C SER A 293 18.62 -13.19 -10.19
N VAL A 294 17.45 -13.51 -9.64
CA VAL A 294 16.17 -12.90 -10.03
C VAL A 294 15.39 -12.51 -8.78
N ALA A 295 14.73 -11.36 -8.80
CA ALA A 295 14.03 -10.82 -7.64
C ALA A 295 12.74 -10.10 -8.03
N LEU A 296 11.78 -10.11 -7.10
CA LEU A 296 10.62 -9.23 -7.13
C LEU A 296 10.84 -8.08 -6.14
N ILE A 297 10.77 -6.85 -6.65
CA ILE A 297 10.97 -5.61 -5.92
C ILE A 297 9.62 -4.91 -5.76
N ARG A 298 9.36 -4.32 -4.60
CA ARG A 298 8.22 -3.45 -4.31
C ARG A 298 8.75 -2.09 -3.89
N GLY A 299 8.73 -1.11 -4.80
CA GLY A 299 9.39 0.18 -4.57
C GLY A 299 10.90 0.02 -4.40
N ASN A 300 11.41 0.28 -3.19
CA ASN A 300 12.83 0.09 -2.85
C ASN A 300 13.10 -1.19 -2.04
N GLN A 301 12.08 -2.01 -1.78
CA GLN A 301 12.19 -3.23 -0.98
C GLN A 301 12.27 -4.46 -1.89
N THR A 302 13.27 -5.31 -1.70
CA THR A 302 13.27 -6.65 -2.29
C THR A 302 12.33 -7.56 -1.49
N LEU A 303 11.21 -7.98 -2.08
CA LEU A 303 10.27 -8.92 -1.44
C LEU A 303 10.87 -10.32 -1.41
N TRP A 304 11.47 -10.76 -2.50
CA TRP A 304 12.27 -11.97 -2.53
C TRP A 304 13.32 -11.91 -3.62
N ARG A 305 14.44 -12.61 -3.42
CA ARG A 305 15.49 -12.81 -4.43
C ARG A 305 15.96 -14.25 -4.44
N TYR A 306 15.90 -14.89 -5.60
CA TYR A 306 16.51 -16.19 -5.84
C TYR A 306 17.95 -16.00 -6.34
N ASN A 307 18.92 -16.55 -5.60
CA ASN A 307 20.35 -16.45 -5.88
C ASN A 307 20.86 -17.78 -6.44
N PHE A 308 21.58 -17.72 -7.56
CA PHE A 308 22.15 -18.87 -8.28
C PHE A 308 23.53 -18.54 -8.87
N GLY A 309 24.25 -17.61 -8.24
CA GLY A 309 25.53 -17.10 -8.74
C GLY A 309 26.72 -18.06 -8.53
N PRO A 310 27.88 -17.71 -9.09
CA PRO A 310 29.15 -18.39 -8.82
C PRO A 310 29.43 -18.44 -7.32
N GLY A 311 29.79 -19.62 -6.81
CA GLY A 311 30.02 -19.83 -5.38
C GLY A 311 28.77 -20.14 -4.55
N GLU A 312 27.57 -20.11 -5.15
CA GLU A 312 26.35 -20.56 -4.47
C GLU A 312 26.15 -22.07 -4.63
N SER A 313 26.74 -22.90 -3.76
CA SER A 313 26.52 -24.35 -3.77
C SER A 313 25.06 -24.76 -3.45
N LYS A 314 24.22 -23.80 -3.03
CA LYS A 314 22.83 -24.00 -2.60
C LYS A 314 21.95 -22.84 -3.08
N PRO A 315 21.44 -22.88 -4.32
CA PRO A 315 20.49 -21.87 -4.77
C PRO A 315 19.37 -21.64 -3.77
N SER A 316 19.20 -20.38 -3.38
CA SER A 316 18.39 -20.01 -2.23
C SER A 316 17.63 -18.71 -2.46
N PHE A 317 16.59 -18.52 -1.65
CA PHE A 317 15.92 -17.24 -1.52
C PHE A 317 16.49 -16.45 -0.35
N HIS A 318 17.08 -15.29 -0.65
CA HIS A 318 17.40 -14.26 0.32
C HIS A 318 17.64 -12.90 -0.38
N PRO A 319 17.07 -11.80 0.14
CA PRO A 319 16.07 -11.75 1.22
C PRO A 319 14.76 -12.41 0.81
N VAL A 320 13.93 -12.78 1.80
CA VAL A 320 12.48 -12.96 1.68
C VAL A 320 11.85 -12.06 2.75
N ALA A 321 11.02 -11.11 2.35
CA ALA A 321 10.49 -10.06 3.20
C ALA A 321 8.99 -9.86 2.95
N LEU A 322 8.26 -9.52 4.03
CA LEU A 322 6.86 -9.14 3.91
C LEU A 322 6.74 -7.74 3.28
N PRO A 323 5.69 -7.46 2.48
CA PRO A 323 5.46 -6.13 1.93
C PRO A 323 5.40 -5.06 3.03
N ASP A 324 6.23 -4.01 2.93
CA ASP A 324 6.39 -2.96 3.95
C ASP A 324 6.79 -3.48 5.36
N GLY A 325 7.22 -4.74 5.44
CA GLY A 325 7.58 -5.44 6.67
C GLY A 325 9.05 -5.87 6.71
N PRO A 326 9.46 -6.58 7.76
CA PRO A 326 10.83 -7.05 7.93
C PRO A 326 11.17 -8.19 6.97
N CYS A 327 12.47 -8.39 6.78
CA CYS A 327 12.99 -9.62 6.18
C CYS A 327 12.76 -10.80 7.13
N VAL A 328 12.17 -11.87 6.63
CA VAL A 328 11.85 -13.11 7.36
C VAL A 328 13.06 -14.04 7.44
N THR A 329 13.96 -13.98 6.44
CA THR A 329 15.13 -14.86 6.34
C THR A 329 16.42 -14.23 6.85
N TRP A 330 17.35 -15.04 7.38
CA TRP A 330 18.73 -14.65 7.70
C TRP A 330 19.74 -15.46 6.89
N TYR A 331 20.61 -14.76 6.17
CA TYR A 331 21.61 -15.37 5.28
C TYR A 331 22.98 -15.42 5.92
N ARG A 332 23.60 -16.60 5.90
CA ARG A 332 24.96 -16.89 6.40
C ARG A 332 25.21 -16.30 7.79
N PRO A 333 24.41 -16.67 8.80
CA PRO A 333 24.61 -16.18 10.16
C PRO A 333 26.02 -16.58 10.67
N PRO A 334 26.66 -15.78 11.53
CA PRO A 334 28.05 -16.02 11.95
C PRO A 334 28.30 -17.40 12.58
N ASP A 335 27.30 -17.95 13.27
CA ASP A 335 27.36 -19.26 13.94
C ASP A 335 27.14 -20.44 12.97
N HIS A 336 26.46 -20.22 11.85
CA HIS A 336 26.13 -21.23 10.85
C HIS A 336 26.25 -20.65 9.42
N PRO A 337 27.48 -20.35 8.94
CA PRO A 337 27.69 -19.65 7.68
C PRO A 337 27.19 -20.40 6.44
N TRP A 338 26.88 -21.70 6.55
CA TRP A 338 26.28 -22.54 5.50
C TRP A 338 24.75 -22.38 5.35
N HIS A 339 24.06 -21.66 6.25
CA HIS A 339 22.62 -21.39 6.10
C HIS A 339 22.36 -20.25 5.11
N ARG A 340 21.33 -20.39 4.26
CA ARG A 340 21.16 -19.56 3.04
C ARG A 340 19.83 -18.80 2.95
N GLY A 341 19.12 -18.60 4.06
CA GLY A 341 17.80 -17.97 4.05
C GLY A 341 16.69 -19.01 3.88
N LEU A 342 16.11 -19.16 2.69
CA LEU A 342 15.21 -20.28 2.34
C LEU A 342 15.84 -21.12 1.21
N TRP A 343 16.15 -22.39 1.47
CA TRP A 343 16.88 -23.23 0.51
C TRP A 343 16.51 -24.72 0.66
N PHE A 344 16.89 -25.51 -0.33
CA PHE A 344 16.88 -26.97 -0.25
C PHE A 344 18.30 -27.52 -0.47
N SER A 345 18.73 -28.46 0.37
CA SER A 345 19.96 -29.22 0.19
C SER A 345 19.85 -30.58 0.86
N TRP A 346 20.34 -31.64 0.19
CA TRP A 346 20.71 -32.85 0.91
C TRP A 346 21.90 -32.59 1.82
N LYS A 347 21.96 -33.29 2.95
CA LYS A 347 23.12 -33.21 3.84
C LYS A 347 24.16 -34.27 3.53
N TYR A 348 23.77 -35.53 3.54
CA TYR A 348 24.66 -36.62 3.19
C TYR A 348 24.10 -37.42 2.01
N ILE A 349 24.93 -37.60 0.98
CA ILE A 349 24.66 -38.52 -0.12
C ILE A 349 25.83 -39.51 -0.15
N ASN A 350 25.56 -40.80 0.07
CA ASN A 350 26.58 -41.84 0.18
C ASN A 350 27.69 -41.46 1.19
N ARG A 351 27.30 -40.99 2.38
CA ARG A 351 28.18 -40.50 3.47
C ARG A 351 29.07 -39.29 3.14
N VAL A 352 28.90 -38.65 1.97
CA VAL A 352 29.60 -37.41 1.62
C VAL A 352 28.74 -36.21 2.02
N ASN A 353 29.34 -35.25 2.73
CA ASN A 353 28.65 -34.05 3.21
C ASN A 353 28.52 -33.00 2.10
N TYR A 354 27.30 -32.55 1.83
CA TYR A 354 27.00 -31.47 0.90
C TYR A 354 26.50 -30.22 1.60
N TRP A 355 26.22 -30.23 2.91
CA TRP A 355 25.57 -29.14 3.65
C TRP A 355 26.54 -28.16 4.28
N GLU A 356 27.43 -28.62 5.16
CA GLU A 356 28.40 -27.78 5.84
C GLU A 356 29.63 -27.57 4.97
N GLU A 357 30.02 -26.31 4.82
CA GLU A 357 31.32 -25.96 4.27
C GLU A 357 32.40 -26.09 5.34
N ASP A 358 33.56 -26.61 4.95
CA ASP A 358 34.76 -26.58 5.78
C ASP A 358 35.22 -25.12 5.97
N PRO A 359 35.44 -24.64 7.22
CA PRO A 359 35.78 -23.24 7.47
C PRO A 359 37.11 -22.78 6.85
N ALA A 360 38.05 -23.69 6.60
CA ALA A 360 39.36 -23.36 6.05
C ALA A 360 39.30 -23.23 4.51
N THR A 361 38.46 -24.04 3.85
CA THR A 361 38.37 -24.07 2.39
C THR A 361 37.14 -23.34 1.83
N GLY A 362 36.11 -23.12 2.64
CA GLY A 362 34.82 -22.59 2.20
C GLY A 362 34.00 -23.55 1.34
N ALA A 363 34.37 -24.82 1.27
CA ALA A 363 33.72 -25.84 0.44
C ALA A 363 33.26 -27.05 1.27
N SER A 364 32.15 -27.67 0.87
CA SER A 364 31.72 -28.97 1.41
C SER A 364 32.51 -30.12 0.76
N ALA A 365 32.50 -31.30 1.39
CA ALA A 365 33.18 -32.48 0.84
C ALA A 365 32.57 -32.97 -0.49
N GLY A 366 31.26 -32.79 -0.63
CA GLY A 366 30.52 -32.94 -1.88
C GLY A 366 30.37 -31.61 -2.60
N VAL A 367 30.27 -31.68 -3.92
CA VAL A 367 30.07 -30.54 -4.81
C VAL A 367 28.68 -30.62 -5.41
N THR A 368 27.97 -29.49 -5.37
CA THR A 368 26.71 -29.28 -6.08
C THR A 368 26.98 -28.40 -7.28
N GLU A 369 27.04 -29.01 -8.45
CA GLU A 369 27.13 -28.29 -9.72
C GLU A 369 25.75 -27.77 -10.13
N GLN A 370 25.73 -26.60 -10.75
CA GLN A 370 24.51 -25.89 -11.12
C GLN A 370 24.54 -25.56 -12.60
N GLU A 371 23.42 -25.78 -13.28
CA GLU A 371 23.16 -25.15 -14.58
C GLU A 371 22.47 -23.80 -14.37
N PRO A 372 22.68 -22.77 -15.22
CA PRO A 372 21.88 -21.55 -15.15
C PRO A 372 20.38 -21.87 -15.21
N PRO A 373 19.54 -21.32 -14.31
CA PRO A 373 18.13 -21.65 -14.28
C PRO A 373 17.38 -21.09 -15.50
N ALA A 374 16.41 -21.85 -16.00
CA ALA A 374 15.41 -21.32 -16.90
C ALA A 374 14.36 -20.56 -16.08
N VAL A 375 14.24 -19.25 -16.31
CA VAL A 375 13.36 -18.34 -15.56
C VAL A 375 12.32 -17.74 -16.48
N GLU A 376 11.04 -17.95 -16.15
CA GLU A 376 9.88 -17.33 -16.78
C GLU A 376 9.28 -16.31 -15.79
N LEU A 377 9.25 -15.04 -16.18
CA LEU A 377 8.66 -13.95 -15.41
C LEU A 377 7.38 -13.48 -16.10
N ARG A 378 6.24 -13.58 -15.41
CA ARG A 378 4.93 -13.29 -16.00
C ARG A 378 4.46 -11.86 -15.69
N PRO A 379 3.57 -11.29 -16.53
CA PRO A 379 3.00 -9.96 -16.30
C PRO A 379 2.17 -9.84 -15.01
N ASP A 380 1.63 -10.95 -14.49
CA ASP A 380 0.88 -11.01 -13.23
C ASP A 380 1.81 -11.12 -11.99
N HIS A 381 3.10 -10.87 -12.16
CA HIS A 381 4.14 -10.97 -11.12
C HIS A 381 4.36 -12.39 -10.56
N ARG A 382 3.95 -13.43 -11.30
CA ARG A 382 4.35 -14.80 -11.02
C ARG A 382 5.71 -15.11 -11.65
N ALA A 383 6.55 -15.85 -10.93
CA ALA A 383 7.82 -16.35 -11.44
C ALA A 383 7.83 -17.87 -11.46
N ARG A 384 8.31 -18.47 -12.55
CA ARG A 384 8.58 -19.90 -12.66
C ARG A 384 10.08 -20.10 -12.87
N ILE A 385 10.73 -20.81 -11.95
CA ILE A 385 12.18 -21.02 -11.94
C ILE A 385 12.43 -22.52 -12.03
N ARG A 386 13.10 -22.96 -13.10
CA ARG A 386 13.54 -24.35 -13.27
C ARG A 386 15.06 -24.41 -13.14
N GLN A 387 15.52 -25.08 -12.10
CA GLN A 387 16.94 -25.21 -11.75
C GLN A 387 17.35 -26.68 -11.80
N LYS A 388 18.49 -26.97 -12.42
CA LYS A 388 19.09 -28.30 -12.45
C LYS A 388 20.37 -28.32 -11.64
N LEU A 389 20.54 -29.36 -10.84
CA LEU A 389 21.69 -29.54 -9.97
C LEU A 389 22.25 -30.96 -10.14
N THR A 390 23.57 -31.08 -10.07
CA THR A 390 24.26 -32.37 -10.08
C THR A 390 25.12 -32.50 -8.83
N TYR A 391 24.93 -33.58 -8.09
CA TYR A 391 25.65 -33.86 -6.86
C TYR A 391 26.75 -34.90 -7.13
N HIS A 392 27.97 -34.59 -6.72
CA HIS A 392 29.10 -35.51 -6.80
C HIS A 392 30.10 -35.29 -5.67
N PRO A 393 30.83 -36.32 -5.22
CA PRO A 393 31.99 -36.10 -4.36
C PRO A 393 33.04 -35.29 -5.12
N ALA A 394 33.82 -34.48 -4.40
CA ALA A 394 34.89 -33.70 -5.01
C ALA A 394 35.84 -34.59 -5.85
N GLY A 395 36.01 -34.24 -7.13
CA GLY A 395 36.86 -34.97 -8.08
C GLY A 395 36.37 -36.36 -8.48
N LYS A 396 35.10 -36.72 -8.21
CA LYS A 396 34.51 -38.02 -8.59
C LYS A 396 33.26 -37.84 -9.45
N GLU A 397 32.83 -38.96 -10.04
CA GLU A 397 31.62 -39.02 -10.87
C GLU A 397 30.33 -38.64 -10.11
N PRO A 398 29.35 -38.04 -10.81
CA PRO A 398 28.01 -37.76 -10.29
C PRO A 398 27.28 -38.95 -9.70
N VAL A 399 26.59 -38.71 -8.59
CA VAL A 399 25.80 -39.73 -7.87
C VAL A 399 24.30 -39.46 -7.91
N LEU A 400 23.88 -38.20 -8.00
CA LEU A 400 22.47 -37.78 -7.99
C LEU A 400 22.28 -36.54 -8.87
N ARG A 401 21.20 -36.50 -9.63
CA ARG A 401 20.70 -35.29 -10.28
C ARG A 401 19.42 -34.82 -9.62
N GLU A 402 19.25 -33.51 -9.56
CA GLU A 402 18.02 -32.85 -9.13
C GLU A 402 17.53 -31.93 -10.24
N GLU A 403 16.24 -31.98 -10.52
CA GLU A 403 15.52 -30.91 -11.20
C GLU A 403 14.52 -30.34 -10.20
N ARG A 404 14.65 -29.04 -9.90
CA ARG A 404 13.64 -28.30 -9.12
C ARG A 404 12.87 -27.35 -9.99
N LEU A 405 11.57 -27.36 -9.80
CA LEU A 405 10.66 -26.36 -10.30
C LEU A 405 10.12 -25.58 -9.10
N ILE A 406 10.33 -24.26 -9.12
CA ILE A 406 9.80 -23.35 -8.11
C ILE A 406 8.83 -22.40 -8.79
N GLU A 407 7.60 -22.32 -8.28
CA GLU A 407 6.63 -21.30 -8.68
C GLU A 407 6.44 -20.29 -7.53
N VAL A 408 6.75 -19.03 -7.79
CA VAL A 408 6.58 -17.94 -6.82
C VAL A 408 5.38 -17.11 -7.25
N HIS A 409 4.38 -17.01 -6.38
CA HIS A 409 3.13 -16.32 -6.66
C HIS A 409 3.26 -14.81 -6.39
N PRO A 410 2.43 -13.97 -7.03
CA PRO A 410 2.33 -12.57 -6.62
C PRO A 410 1.94 -12.47 -5.14
N PRO A 411 2.38 -11.41 -4.43
CA PRO A 411 1.96 -11.18 -3.06
C PRO A 411 0.43 -11.12 -2.94
N GLY A 412 -0.13 -11.81 -1.96
CA GLY A 412 -1.56 -11.70 -1.62
C GLY A 412 -1.93 -10.30 -1.17
N GLU A 413 -3.22 -9.97 -1.17
CA GLU A 413 -3.72 -8.69 -0.64
C GLU A 413 -3.37 -8.46 0.84
N ASP A 414 -3.22 -9.55 1.59
CA ASP A 414 -2.79 -9.60 2.99
C ASP A 414 -1.26 -9.56 3.18
N GLY A 415 -0.51 -9.52 2.08
CA GLY A 415 0.96 -9.55 2.06
C GLY A 415 1.57 -10.96 2.12
N THR A 416 0.77 -12.02 2.07
CA THR A 416 1.27 -13.41 2.07
C THR A 416 2.09 -13.69 0.80
N LEU A 417 3.23 -14.35 0.97
CA LEU A 417 4.06 -14.85 -0.13
C LEU A 417 3.94 -16.38 -0.21
N VAL A 418 3.73 -16.91 -1.41
CA VAL A 418 3.57 -18.35 -1.66
C VAL A 418 4.64 -18.84 -2.62
N PHE A 419 5.30 -19.93 -2.25
CA PHE A 419 6.35 -20.60 -3.02
C PHE A 419 6.00 -22.08 -3.11
N ASP A 420 5.69 -22.54 -4.32
CA ASP A 420 5.47 -23.97 -4.59
C ASP A 420 6.81 -24.58 -5.05
N TRP A 421 7.18 -25.72 -4.46
CA TRP A 421 8.45 -26.41 -4.74
C TRP A 421 8.17 -27.85 -5.18
N ASP A 422 8.47 -28.14 -6.44
CA ASP A 422 8.47 -29.51 -6.99
C ASP A 422 9.91 -29.97 -7.21
N LEU A 423 10.31 -31.05 -6.52
CA LEU A 423 11.67 -31.58 -6.55
C LEU A 423 11.69 -32.99 -7.14
N THR A 424 12.40 -33.17 -8.24
CA THR A 424 12.61 -34.48 -8.86
C THR A 424 14.07 -34.90 -8.71
N PHE A 425 14.30 -36.09 -8.17
CA PHE A 425 15.64 -36.65 -7.96
C PHE A 425 15.85 -37.90 -8.81
N ALA A 426 16.97 -37.96 -9.53
CA ALA A 426 17.37 -39.11 -10.33
C ALA A 426 18.71 -39.65 -9.83
N ALA A 427 18.70 -40.84 -9.22
CA ALA A 427 19.90 -41.53 -8.80
C ALA A 427 20.69 -42.01 -10.04
N LEU A 428 21.98 -41.66 -10.09
CA LEU A 428 22.88 -42.08 -11.18
C LEU A 428 23.69 -43.33 -10.80
N THR A 429 23.69 -43.66 -9.52
CA THR A 429 24.28 -44.86 -8.92
C THR A 429 23.40 -45.30 -7.75
N HIS A 430 23.82 -46.30 -6.99
CA HIS A 430 23.19 -46.60 -5.71
C HIS A 430 23.34 -45.40 -4.76
N VAL A 431 22.22 -44.78 -4.38
CA VAL A 431 22.17 -43.58 -3.54
C VAL A 431 21.57 -43.92 -2.18
N VAL A 432 22.31 -43.57 -1.12
CA VAL A 432 21.84 -43.54 0.26
C VAL A 432 21.80 -42.10 0.72
N LEU A 433 20.60 -41.65 1.12
CA LEU A 433 20.38 -40.35 1.73
C LEU A 433 20.46 -40.53 3.25
N ASP A 434 21.61 -40.20 3.82
CA ASP A 434 21.90 -40.45 5.24
C ASP A 434 21.44 -39.27 6.11
N ARG A 435 21.03 -39.58 7.35
CA ARG A 435 20.86 -38.57 8.41
C ARG A 435 22.22 -38.16 8.98
N THR A 436 22.28 -37.00 9.64
CA THR A 436 23.49 -36.61 10.41
C THR A 436 23.85 -37.72 11.40
N PRO A 437 25.10 -38.23 11.40
CA PRO A 437 25.56 -39.16 12.42
C PRO A 437 25.34 -38.55 13.81
N PRO A 438 24.76 -39.29 14.78
CA PRO A 438 24.62 -38.77 16.14
C PRO A 438 26.01 -38.47 16.73
N PRO A 439 26.21 -37.34 17.42
CA PRO A 439 27.48 -37.06 18.09
C PRO A 439 27.81 -38.15 19.13
N ALA A 440 29.09 -38.31 19.45
CA ALA A 440 29.54 -39.17 20.54
C ALA A 440 28.82 -38.75 21.84
N GLY A 441 27.90 -39.59 22.32
CA GLY A 441 26.97 -39.24 23.41
C GLY A 441 25.47 -39.28 23.04
N GLY A 442 25.11 -39.69 21.82
CA GLY A 442 23.73 -40.10 21.50
C GLY A 442 22.71 -38.96 21.34
N GLY A 443 23.16 -37.76 20.94
CA GLY A 443 22.25 -36.67 20.59
C GLY A 443 21.52 -36.89 19.26
N PRO A 444 20.31 -36.33 19.05
CA PRO A 444 19.62 -36.42 17.77
C PRO A 444 20.36 -35.63 16.69
N GLY A 445 20.68 -36.31 15.58
CA GLY A 445 21.23 -35.71 14.37
C GLY A 445 20.22 -35.74 13.22
N GLY A 446 20.12 -34.62 12.48
CA GLY A 446 19.48 -34.56 11.16
C GLY A 446 18.87 -33.19 10.85
N TYR A 447 19.46 -32.46 9.91
CA TYR A 447 18.80 -31.43 9.12
C TYR A 447 19.23 -31.63 7.67
N ALA A 448 18.26 -31.65 6.77
CA ALA A 448 18.39 -31.76 5.33
C ALA A 448 17.04 -31.36 4.72
N GLY A 449 16.99 -31.19 3.41
CA GLY A 449 15.76 -30.89 2.69
C GLY A 449 15.44 -29.41 2.65
N LEU A 450 14.15 -29.08 2.51
CA LEU A 450 13.67 -27.70 2.47
C LEU A 450 13.83 -27.07 3.85
N SER A 451 14.51 -25.93 3.91
CA SER A 451 14.93 -25.32 5.17
C SER A 451 14.85 -23.82 5.09
N ILE A 452 14.46 -23.22 6.21
CA ILE A 452 14.43 -21.77 6.40
C ILE A 452 15.21 -21.41 7.67
N ARG A 453 16.13 -20.44 7.53
CA ARG A 453 16.79 -19.77 8.66
C ARG A 453 16.05 -18.46 8.89
N MET A 454 15.28 -18.42 9.97
CA MET A 454 14.51 -17.24 10.36
C MET A 454 15.43 -16.08 10.77
N ALA A 455 14.94 -14.86 10.59
CA ALA A 455 15.62 -13.62 10.96
C ALA A 455 16.13 -13.62 12.41
N GLU A 456 17.33 -13.07 12.63
CA GLU A 456 17.97 -12.98 13.96
C GLU A 456 17.07 -12.28 14.99
N ALA A 457 16.36 -11.22 14.56
CA ALA A 457 15.50 -10.41 15.40
C ALA A 457 14.19 -11.10 15.82
N LEU A 458 13.93 -12.34 15.39
CA LEU A 458 12.69 -13.04 15.69
C LEU A 458 12.62 -13.45 17.17
N THR A 459 11.63 -12.93 17.88
CA THR A 459 11.35 -13.21 19.30
C THR A 459 9.96 -13.81 19.47
N GLY A 460 9.61 -14.26 20.69
CA GLY A 460 8.25 -14.77 20.98
C GLY A 460 7.85 -15.98 20.13
N ARG A 461 8.80 -16.91 19.94
CA ARG A 461 8.70 -18.04 18.99
C ARG A 461 7.64 -19.04 19.44
N SER A 462 6.77 -19.44 18.52
CA SER A 462 5.78 -20.52 18.71
C SER A 462 5.62 -21.32 17.42
N ALA A 463 5.17 -22.56 17.51
CA ALA A 463 4.83 -23.36 16.35
C ALA A 463 3.55 -24.16 16.60
N VAL A 464 2.84 -24.45 15.51
CA VAL A 464 1.69 -25.35 15.49
C VAL A 464 1.87 -26.35 14.35
N THR A 465 1.22 -27.50 14.45
CA THR A 465 1.16 -28.47 13.37
C THR A 465 -0.29 -28.76 13.03
N THR A 466 -0.54 -29.39 11.89
CA THR A 466 -1.90 -29.85 11.55
C THR A 466 -2.49 -30.82 12.59
N GLU A 467 -1.64 -31.49 13.37
CA GLU A 467 -2.03 -32.47 14.40
C GLU A 467 -2.15 -31.85 15.80
N THR A 468 -1.57 -30.65 16.04
CA THR A 468 -1.44 -30.06 17.37
C THR A 468 -1.61 -28.55 17.35
N ASN A 469 -2.47 -28.03 18.23
CA ASN A 469 -2.68 -26.58 18.40
C ASN A 469 -1.45 -25.80 18.90
N GLU A 470 -0.49 -26.47 19.55
CA GLU A 470 0.81 -25.90 19.94
C GLU A 470 1.85 -27.01 20.11
N VAL A 471 3.09 -26.79 19.65
CA VAL A 471 4.17 -27.76 19.80
C VAL A 471 4.84 -27.67 21.17
N THR A 472 5.14 -28.83 21.77
CA THR A 472 5.96 -28.91 22.99
C THR A 472 7.44 -28.93 22.65
N TRP A 473 8.14 -27.85 22.98
CA TRP A 473 9.59 -27.73 22.77
C TRP A 473 10.39 -28.60 23.73
N ARG A 474 11.42 -29.30 23.21
CA ARG A 474 12.43 -29.99 24.02
C ARG A 474 13.81 -29.45 23.67
N ARG A 475 14.45 -28.78 24.62
CA ARG A 475 15.78 -28.12 24.42
C ARG A 475 15.77 -27.20 23.19
N GLU A 476 14.76 -26.34 23.09
CA GLU A 476 14.53 -25.42 21.97
C GLU A 476 14.34 -26.08 20.59
N ARG A 477 13.99 -27.37 20.57
CA ARG A 477 13.78 -28.13 19.33
C ARG A 477 12.44 -28.84 19.36
N PHE A 478 11.87 -29.00 18.18
CA PHE A 478 10.70 -29.81 17.93
C PHE A 478 11.04 -30.79 16.82
N TRP A 479 10.58 -32.03 16.97
CA TRP A 479 10.66 -33.08 15.97
C TRP A 479 9.33 -33.78 15.92
N GLY A 480 8.79 -33.94 14.73
CA GLY A 480 7.53 -34.62 14.48
C GLY A 480 7.31 -34.69 12.98
N ARG A 481 6.48 -35.63 12.57
CA ARG A 481 5.95 -35.70 11.22
C ARG A 481 4.57 -35.08 11.23
N ALA A 482 4.32 -34.12 10.35
CA ALA A 482 3.02 -33.51 10.19
C ALA A 482 2.85 -33.03 8.74
N PRO A 483 1.65 -33.17 8.14
CA PRO A 483 1.35 -32.60 6.82
C PRO A 483 1.62 -31.09 6.72
N GLY A 484 1.54 -30.37 7.84
CA GLY A 484 1.91 -28.96 7.87
C GLY A 484 2.45 -28.51 9.21
N LEU A 485 3.37 -27.55 9.16
CA LEU A 485 3.92 -26.85 10.32
C LEU A 485 3.91 -25.35 10.05
N GLU A 486 3.36 -24.58 10.98
CA GLU A 486 3.53 -23.13 11.04
C GLU A 486 4.53 -22.80 12.15
N TYR A 487 5.53 -22.00 11.82
CA TYR A 487 6.46 -21.42 12.78
C TYR A 487 6.37 -19.90 12.74
N ARG A 488 6.04 -19.28 13.87
CA ARG A 488 5.79 -17.83 13.97
C ARG A 488 6.51 -17.19 15.14
N GLY A 489 6.68 -15.88 15.05
CA GLY A 489 7.22 -15.04 16.11
C GLY A 489 6.96 -13.58 15.84
N ARG A 490 7.77 -12.71 16.44
CA ARG A 490 7.63 -11.25 16.34
C ARG A 490 8.96 -10.59 16.00
N ILE A 491 8.91 -9.58 15.14
CA ILE A 491 10.00 -8.62 14.91
C ILE A 491 9.43 -7.23 15.20
N GLY A 492 9.90 -6.58 16.26
CA GLY A 492 9.26 -5.38 16.78
C GLY A 492 7.81 -5.64 17.21
N GLU A 493 6.87 -4.85 16.70
CA GLU A 493 5.44 -5.01 16.98
C GLU A 493 4.72 -5.98 16.04
N GLN A 494 5.38 -6.39 14.95
CA GLN A 494 4.77 -7.20 13.89
C GLN A 494 4.90 -8.70 14.19
N THR A 495 3.79 -9.42 14.08
CA THR A 495 3.77 -10.89 14.07
C THR A 495 3.99 -11.39 12.65
N LEU A 496 4.88 -12.36 12.48
CA LEU A 496 5.16 -13.01 11.20
C LEU A 496 5.46 -14.48 11.39
N GLY A 497 5.36 -15.26 10.32
CA GLY A 497 5.68 -16.67 10.35
C GLY A 497 5.90 -17.26 8.97
N VAL A 498 6.17 -18.55 8.97
CA VAL A 498 6.28 -19.39 7.78
C VAL A 498 5.44 -20.64 8.02
N ALA A 499 4.67 -21.03 7.02
CA ALA A 499 4.03 -22.33 6.97
C ALA A 499 4.74 -23.19 5.92
N ILE A 500 5.09 -24.42 6.29
CA ILE A 500 5.61 -25.44 5.37
C ILE A 500 4.56 -26.55 5.31
N LEU A 501 4.14 -26.89 4.10
CA LEU A 501 3.14 -27.91 3.84
C LEU A 501 3.79 -29.03 3.02
N ASP A 502 3.65 -30.25 3.49
CA ASP A 502 4.15 -31.45 2.82
C ASP A 502 3.07 -32.02 1.90
N HIS A 503 3.41 -32.25 0.63
CA HIS A 503 2.45 -32.79 -0.33
C HIS A 503 2.18 -34.27 0.00
N PRO A 504 0.92 -34.75 0.01
CA PRO A 504 0.59 -36.13 0.37
C PRO A 504 1.20 -37.19 -0.56
N ASP A 505 1.57 -36.81 -1.78
CA ASP A 505 2.23 -37.69 -2.75
C ASP A 505 3.76 -37.79 -2.53
N ASN A 506 4.32 -37.05 -1.56
CA ASN A 506 5.74 -37.15 -1.25
C ASN A 506 6.11 -38.53 -0.66
N LEU A 507 7.32 -38.99 -0.99
CA LEU A 507 7.81 -40.26 -0.49
C LEU A 507 7.96 -40.21 1.04
N ASN A 508 7.20 -41.06 1.75
CA ASN A 508 7.07 -41.09 3.21
C ASN A 508 6.26 -39.95 3.84
N ALA A 509 5.38 -39.28 3.07
CA ALA A 509 4.49 -38.24 3.61
C ALA A 509 3.65 -38.75 4.81
N PRO A 510 3.51 -37.94 5.89
CA PRO A 510 4.27 -36.73 6.16
C PRO A 510 5.76 -37.02 6.47
N THR A 511 6.64 -36.26 5.81
CA THR A 511 8.09 -36.44 5.77
C THR A 511 8.82 -36.06 7.05
#